data_AF-K2AIY8-F1
#
_entry.id   AF-K2AIY8-F1
#
_cell.length_a   1.000
_cell.length_b   1.000
_cell.length_c   1.000
_cell.angle_alpha   90.00
_cell.angle_beta   90.00
_cell.angle_gamma   90.00
#
_symmetry.space_group_name_H-M   'P 1'
#
loop_
_entity.id
_entity.type
_entity.pdbx_description
1 polymer ?
#
loop_
_entity_poly.entity_id
_entity_poly.type
_entity_poly.pdbx_seq_one_letter_code
_entity_poly.pdbx_strand_id
1 'polypeptide(L)'
;MEQITSTPMLRHARGPNLSSLKSRVQTPAADKDKRWHILDLAKTCRQRLKLRDRDIAVLRGLLSLLPSQARPDQMVVFASNRVLIDRCDGIDERTLRRRIAHLQNCGMLERRTSPNGKRYQVRDDHQVALLIYGIDLTPLFHIQSHLEALAEDCRHETVRIKVLRSLIRDVLFKTPPHEITCIQNEAQRALRRVLDSSQLQQILSQLEEAAPVMIPQFTDNVTLPTTHLSVSDGQNDRHIQSSYKDNLESERAESETLCNPARAKKSANVDHADITVDECMDLARTAREIAPKQPRCWEDLIDLSTTLAPAIGLQGTVIHEAEKHLGKHGCALAVLGLVEAFSRIRNPEAYLSALVQRRIKQGLDLVRMFRSLVRPGRPTAAFV
;
A
#
# COMPACT_ATOMS: atom_id res chain seq x y z
N MET A 1 -9.62 -55.36 17.97
CA MET A 1 -10.88 -54.86 17.42
C MET A 1 -11.24 -53.62 18.23
N GLU A 2 -11.34 -52.39 17.74
CA GLU A 2 -11.19 -51.77 16.43
C GLU A 2 -10.79 -50.31 16.72
N GLN A 3 -9.82 -49.75 16.01
CA GLN A 3 -9.70 -48.30 15.86
C GLN A 3 -9.56 -48.03 14.36
N ILE A 4 -10.69 -47.71 13.75
CA ILE A 4 -10.76 -47.16 12.40
C ILE A 4 -10.52 -45.65 12.57
N THR A 5 -9.30 -45.19 12.32
CA THR A 5 -9.03 -43.77 12.13
C THR A 5 -9.18 -43.41 10.66
N SER A 6 -10.15 -42.54 10.46
CA SER A 6 -10.63 -41.96 9.22
C SER A 6 -9.57 -41.14 8.47
N THR A 7 -9.74 -41.17 7.14
CA THR A 7 -9.43 -40.13 6.13
C THR A 7 -8.07 -40.17 5.42
N PRO A 8 -8.05 -40.52 4.11
CA PRO A 8 -6.91 -40.36 3.23
C PRO A 8 -6.90 -38.96 2.63
N MET A 9 -5.97 -38.09 3.04
CA MET A 9 -5.69 -36.86 2.31
C MET A 9 -4.79 -37.19 1.11
N LEU A 10 -5.40 -37.23 -0.08
CA LEU A 10 -4.68 -37.30 -1.35
C LEU A 10 -3.76 -36.08 -1.49
N ARG A 11 -2.45 -36.32 -1.53
CA ARG A 11 -1.47 -35.33 -2.02
C ARG A 11 -1.94 -34.84 -3.39
N HIS A 12 -2.20 -33.54 -3.52
CA HIS A 12 -2.42 -32.92 -4.84
C HIS A 12 -1.18 -33.12 -5.72
N ALA A 13 -1.20 -34.15 -6.54
CA ALA A 13 -0.32 -34.29 -7.68
C ALA A 13 -0.69 -33.18 -8.69
N ARG A 14 0.24 -32.26 -8.94
CA ARG A 14 0.12 -31.30 -10.04
C ARG A 14 0.21 -32.07 -11.35
N GLY A 15 -0.92 -32.26 -12.03
CA GLY A 15 -0.93 -32.72 -13.42
C GLY A 15 -0.33 -31.67 -14.35
N PRO A 16 0.42 -32.05 -15.39
CA PRO A 16 0.89 -31.11 -16.40
C PRO A 16 -0.30 -30.69 -17.27
N ASN A 17 -0.68 -29.41 -17.19
CA ASN A 17 -1.69 -28.82 -18.09
C ASN A 17 -1.10 -28.75 -19.51
N LEU A 18 -1.51 -29.68 -20.37
CA LEU A 18 -1.21 -29.73 -21.81
C LEU A 18 -2.19 -28.89 -22.66
N SER A 19 -2.90 -27.94 -22.06
CA SER A 19 -3.86 -27.08 -22.76
C SER A 19 -3.28 -25.70 -23.02
N SER A 20 -2.59 -25.56 -24.16
CA SER A 20 -2.58 -24.39 -25.05
C SER A 20 -1.28 -24.28 -25.86
N LEU A 21 -1.04 -25.28 -26.72
CA LEU A 21 -0.14 -25.12 -27.87
C LEU A 21 -0.89 -24.35 -28.98
N LYS A 22 -1.18 -23.07 -28.76
CA LYS A 22 -1.44 -22.15 -29.87
C LYS A 22 -0.11 -21.52 -30.25
N SER A 23 0.49 -22.03 -31.33
CA SER A 23 1.58 -21.36 -32.02
C SER A 23 1.15 -19.94 -32.34
N ARG A 24 1.78 -18.96 -31.68
CA ARG A 24 1.53 -17.55 -31.95
C ARG A 24 2.15 -17.25 -33.31
N VAL A 25 1.32 -17.30 -34.34
CA VAL A 25 1.62 -16.73 -35.66
C VAL A 25 2.16 -15.33 -35.42
N GLN A 26 3.41 -15.09 -35.82
CA GLN A 26 4.02 -13.77 -35.79
C GLN A 26 3.21 -12.87 -36.72
N THR A 27 2.35 -12.04 -36.14
CA THR A 27 1.77 -10.91 -36.87
C THR A 27 2.88 -9.89 -37.16
N PRO A 28 2.92 -9.30 -38.36
CA PRO A 28 3.91 -8.28 -38.70
C PRO A 28 3.83 -7.13 -37.69
N ALA A 29 4.99 -6.66 -37.23
CA ALA A 29 5.10 -5.65 -36.19
C ALA A 29 4.37 -4.37 -36.63
N ALA A 30 3.19 -4.13 -36.07
CA ALA A 30 2.54 -2.82 -36.15
C ALA A 30 3.57 -1.77 -35.70
N ASP A 31 3.69 -0.69 -36.48
CA ASP A 31 4.62 0.41 -36.22
C ASP A 31 4.37 0.93 -34.79
N LYS A 32 5.24 0.53 -33.85
CA LYS A 32 5.04 0.81 -32.43
C LYS A 32 5.20 2.31 -32.23
N ASP A 33 4.24 2.92 -31.55
CA ASP A 33 4.28 4.36 -31.24
C ASP A 33 5.61 4.73 -30.57
N LYS A 34 6.43 5.50 -31.30
CA LYS A 34 7.79 5.87 -30.90
C LYS A 34 7.84 6.57 -29.54
N ARG A 35 6.76 7.28 -29.18
CA ARG A 35 6.65 8.00 -27.89
C ARG A 35 6.64 7.04 -26.71
N TRP A 36 5.85 5.97 -26.81
CA TRP A 36 5.76 5.00 -25.73
C TRP A 36 6.96 4.08 -25.69
N HIS A 37 7.52 3.77 -26.86
CA HIS A 37 8.78 3.04 -26.95
C HIS A 37 9.92 3.76 -26.20
N ILE A 38 10.11 5.07 -26.45
CA ILE A 38 11.18 5.82 -25.80
C ILE A 38 10.94 6.00 -24.29
N LEU A 39 9.68 6.10 -23.87
CA LEU A 39 9.32 6.09 -22.45
C LEU A 39 9.72 4.77 -21.78
N ASP A 40 9.52 3.64 -22.45
CA ASP A 40 9.87 2.31 -21.92
C ASP A 40 11.39 2.11 -21.87
N LEU A 41 12.13 2.64 -22.84
CA LEU A 41 13.59 2.69 -22.79
C LEU A 41 14.07 3.52 -21.59
N ALA A 42 13.50 4.72 -21.39
CA ALA A 42 13.84 5.58 -20.26
C ALA A 42 13.51 4.95 -18.90
N LYS A 43 12.39 4.20 -18.79
CA LYS A 43 12.04 3.41 -17.60
C LYS A 43 13.07 2.32 -17.32
N THR A 44 13.44 1.57 -18.35
CA THR A 44 14.42 0.46 -18.24
C THR A 44 15.77 1.00 -17.76
N CYS A 45 16.18 2.15 -18.29
CA CYS A 45 17.46 2.78 -17.97
C CYS A 45 17.41 3.73 -16.76
N ARG A 46 16.30 3.80 -16.02
CA ARG A 46 16.04 4.88 -15.02
C ARG A 46 17.18 5.07 -14.02
N GLN A 47 17.79 3.98 -13.54
CA GLN A 47 18.86 4.03 -12.54
C GLN A 47 20.15 4.63 -13.13
N ARG A 48 20.55 4.16 -14.32
CA ARG A 48 21.72 4.67 -15.06
C ARG A 48 21.56 6.15 -15.43
N LEU A 49 20.34 6.55 -15.80
CA LEU A 49 19.99 7.93 -16.15
C LEU A 49 19.71 8.82 -14.93
N LYS A 50 19.79 8.28 -13.71
CA LYS A 50 19.47 8.97 -12.44
C LYS A 50 18.05 9.56 -12.40
N LEU A 51 17.11 8.95 -13.13
CA LEU A 51 15.71 9.35 -13.18
C LEU A 51 14.93 8.75 -12.00
N ARG A 52 14.10 9.57 -11.36
CA ARG A 52 13.17 9.14 -10.31
C ARG A 52 11.79 8.85 -10.92
N ASP A 53 10.94 8.14 -10.18
CA ASP A 53 9.61 7.74 -10.67
C ASP A 53 8.74 8.93 -11.09
N ARG A 54 8.83 10.06 -10.35
CA ARG A 54 8.13 11.30 -10.73
C ARG A 54 8.70 11.96 -11.99
N ASP A 55 9.97 11.74 -12.33
CA ASP A 55 10.55 12.23 -13.59
C ASP A 55 9.96 11.45 -14.78
N ILE A 56 9.79 10.13 -14.63
CA ILE A 56 9.12 9.27 -15.63
C ILE A 56 7.65 9.65 -15.79
N ALA A 57 6.93 9.97 -14.69
CA ALA A 57 5.55 10.44 -14.76
C ALA A 57 5.42 11.74 -15.56
N VAL A 58 6.32 12.70 -15.34
CA VAL A 58 6.37 13.95 -16.12
C VAL A 58 6.69 13.69 -17.59
N LEU A 59 7.63 12.78 -17.87
CA LEU A 59 7.97 12.40 -19.24
C LEU A 59 6.77 11.77 -19.96
N ARG A 60 6.02 10.89 -19.28
CA ARG A 60 4.76 10.31 -19.78
C ARG A 60 3.75 11.40 -20.11
N GLY A 61 3.53 12.36 -19.19
CA GLY A 61 2.59 13.46 -19.39
C GLY A 61 2.95 14.32 -20.60
N LEU A 62 4.25 14.65 -20.76
CA LEU A 62 4.76 15.42 -21.90
C LEU A 62 4.59 14.66 -23.23
N LEU A 63 4.94 13.37 -23.28
CA LEU A 63 4.78 12.53 -24.47
C LEU A 63 3.30 12.34 -24.87
N SER A 64 2.38 12.32 -23.89
CA SER A 64 0.94 12.21 -24.15
C SER A 64 0.35 13.40 -24.93
N LEU A 65 1.06 14.53 -24.95
CA LEU A 65 0.65 15.78 -25.61
C LEU A 65 1.23 15.91 -27.03
N LEU A 66 2.17 15.05 -27.42
CA LEU A 66 2.66 14.97 -28.79
C LEU A 66 1.67 14.18 -29.67
N PRO A 67 1.60 14.43 -30.99
CA PRO A 67 0.91 13.52 -31.91
C PRO A 67 1.69 12.19 -32.06
N SER A 68 1.00 11.10 -32.41
CA SER A 68 1.60 9.75 -32.52
C SER A 68 2.75 9.67 -33.53
N GLN A 69 2.68 10.48 -34.60
CA GLN A 69 3.73 10.63 -35.60
C GLN A 69 4.23 12.08 -35.61
N ALA A 70 4.80 12.52 -34.48
CA ALA A 70 5.36 13.86 -34.36
C ALA A 70 6.57 14.01 -35.29
N ARG A 71 6.49 15.00 -36.17
CA ARG A 71 7.64 15.49 -36.92
C ARG A 71 8.56 16.31 -36.00
N PRO A 72 9.84 16.53 -36.35
CA PRO A 72 10.78 17.29 -35.51
C PRO A 72 10.28 18.70 -35.12
N ASP A 73 9.56 19.38 -36.01
CA ASP A 73 8.92 20.69 -35.79
C ASP A 73 7.75 20.64 -34.80
N GLN A 74 7.21 19.45 -34.51
CA GLN A 74 6.06 19.23 -33.63
C GLN A 74 6.45 18.64 -32.26
N MET A 75 7.76 18.52 -31.96
CA MET A 75 8.25 17.95 -30.69
C MET A 75 8.27 18.93 -29.52
N VAL A 76 7.73 20.14 -29.71
CA VAL A 76 7.68 21.20 -28.68
C VAL A 76 6.30 21.26 -28.04
N VAL A 77 6.23 20.96 -26.74
CA VAL A 77 5.01 21.00 -25.94
C VAL A 77 4.81 22.42 -25.36
N PHE A 78 3.72 23.07 -25.75
CA PHE A 78 3.33 24.41 -25.27
C PHE A 78 2.12 24.41 -24.33
N ALA A 79 1.70 23.23 -23.84
CA ALA A 79 0.58 23.10 -22.92
C ALA A 79 0.79 23.88 -21.61
N SER A 80 -0.31 24.40 -21.05
CA SER A 80 -0.30 25.11 -19.76
C SER A 80 0.07 24.17 -18.62
N ASN A 81 0.56 24.72 -17.50
CA ASN A 81 0.91 23.91 -16.33
C ASN A 81 -0.29 23.13 -15.79
N ARG A 82 -1.50 23.70 -15.85
CA ARG A 82 -2.74 22.99 -15.44
C ARG A 82 -2.93 21.70 -16.26
N VAL A 83 -2.88 21.80 -17.59
CA VAL A 83 -3.02 20.63 -18.49
C VAL A 83 -1.90 19.61 -18.25
N LEU A 84 -0.67 20.07 -18.05
CA LEU A 84 0.45 19.17 -17.75
C LEU A 84 0.28 18.46 -16.41
N ILE A 85 -0.19 19.16 -15.38
CA ILE A 85 -0.47 18.57 -14.06
C ILE A 85 -1.52 17.46 -14.18
N ASP A 86 -2.61 17.71 -14.90
CA ASP A 86 -3.67 16.73 -15.13
C ASP A 86 -3.14 15.47 -15.83
N ARG A 87 -2.24 15.63 -16.82
CA ARG A 87 -1.59 14.52 -17.54
C ARG A 87 -0.48 13.81 -16.74
N CYS A 88 0.02 14.44 -15.68
CA CYS A 88 1.07 13.90 -14.82
C CYS A 88 0.50 13.37 -13.49
N ASP A 89 -0.71 12.79 -13.52
CA ASP A 89 -1.36 12.19 -12.35
C ASP A 89 -1.56 13.19 -11.18
N GLY A 90 -1.80 14.47 -11.47
CA GLY A 90 -2.14 15.48 -10.46
C GLY A 90 -0.97 15.96 -9.60
N ILE A 91 0.27 15.89 -10.08
CA ILE A 91 1.42 16.42 -9.34
C ILE A 91 1.29 17.93 -9.06
N ASP A 92 1.70 18.34 -7.87
CA ASP A 92 1.80 19.77 -7.53
C ASP A 92 2.72 20.53 -8.50
N GLU A 93 2.41 21.80 -8.76
CA GLU A 93 3.10 22.65 -9.72
C GLU A 93 4.58 22.86 -9.37
N ARG A 94 4.90 23.09 -8.08
CA ARG A 94 6.30 23.23 -7.64
C ARG A 94 7.08 21.95 -7.90
N THR A 95 6.45 20.80 -7.70
CA THR A 95 7.01 19.51 -8.08
C THR A 95 7.22 19.42 -9.60
N LEU A 96 6.21 19.71 -10.43
CA LEU A 96 6.33 19.69 -11.89
C LEU A 96 7.52 20.53 -12.38
N ARG A 97 7.64 21.78 -11.92
CA ARG A 97 8.75 22.68 -12.32
C ARG A 97 10.12 22.10 -11.96
N ARG A 98 10.26 21.53 -10.75
CA ARG A 98 11.51 20.89 -10.30
C ARG A 98 11.86 19.66 -11.15
N ARG A 99 10.87 18.87 -11.54
CA ARG A 99 11.04 17.66 -12.36
C ARG A 99 11.44 17.99 -13.79
N ILE A 100 10.82 19.00 -14.40
CA ILE A 100 11.23 19.48 -15.72
C ILE A 100 12.67 19.98 -15.69
N ALA A 101 13.07 20.73 -14.65
CA ALA A 101 14.46 21.19 -14.52
C ALA A 101 15.44 20.01 -14.36
N HIS A 102 15.06 18.99 -13.60
CA HIS A 102 15.86 17.78 -13.46
C HIS A 102 16.01 17.02 -14.79
N LEU A 103 14.92 16.83 -15.54
CA LEU A 103 14.95 16.22 -16.87
C LEU A 103 15.80 17.01 -17.87
N GLN A 104 15.79 18.35 -17.78
CA GLN A 104 16.68 19.21 -18.57
C GLN A 104 18.15 18.97 -18.21
N ASN A 105 18.48 18.90 -16.92
CA ASN A 105 19.84 18.62 -16.47
C ASN A 105 20.32 17.21 -16.87
N CYS A 106 19.40 16.26 -17.02
CA CYS A 106 19.69 14.93 -17.55
C CYS A 106 19.83 14.90 -19.09
N GLY A 107 19.67 16.03 -19.79
CA GLY A 107 19.75 16.12 -21.25
C GLY A 107 18.56 15.53 -22.00
N MET A 108 17.45 15.23 -21.30
CA MET A 108 16.28 14.58 -21.89
C MET A 108 15.34 15.55 -22.61
N LEU A 109 15.40 16.83 -22.25
CA LEU A 109 14.55 17.86 -22.82
C LEU A 109 15.25 19.22 -22.79
N GLU A 110 14.75 20.15 -23.58
CA GLU A 110 15.23 21.53 -23.61
C GLU A 110 14.06 22.51 -23.42
N ARG A 111 14.35 23.71 -22.89
CA ARG A 111 13.34 24.76 -22.73
C ARG A 111 13.53 25.83 -23.79
N ARG A 112 12.55 25.95 -24.69
CA ARG A 112 12.44 27.09 -25.62
C ARG A 112 11.71 28.22 -24.92
N THR A 113 12.47 29.12 -24.30
CA THR A 113 11.91 30.22 -23.51
C THR A 113 11.54 31.41 -24.39
N SER A 114 10.35 31.99 -24.15
CA SER A 114 10.00 33.31 -24.70
C SER A 114 10.56 34.43 -23.80
N PRO A 115 10.70 35.67 -24.30
CA PRO A 115 11.09 36.83 -23.48
C PRO A 115 10.18 37.06 -22.26
N ASN A 116 8.90 36.66 -22.35
CA ASN A 116 7.91 36.79 -21.27
C ASN A 116 7.85 35.56 -20.34
N GLY A 117 8.69 34.54 -20.58
CA GLY A 117 8.69 33.29 -19.80
C GLY A 117 7.44 32.43 -19.95
N LYS A 118 6.49 32.80 -20.82
CA LYS A 118 5.26 32.04 -21.11
C LYS A 118 5.50 31.01 -22.20
N ARG A 119 4.73 29.91 -22.16
CA ARG A 119 4.67 28.90 -23.23
C ARG A 119 3.50 29.22 -24.15
N TYR A 120 3.77 29.45 -25.43
CA TYR A 120 2.75 29.75 -26.43
C TYR A 120 3.27 29.44 -27.83
N GLN A 121 2.34 29.28 -28.77
CA GLN A 121 2.60 29.12 -30.19
C GLN A 121 2.03 30.33 -30.92
N VAL A 122 2.81 30.92 -31.82
CA VAL A 122 2.34 31.93 -32.78
C VAL A 122 2.03 31.22 -34.08
N ARG A 123 0.83 31.45 -34.62
CA ARG A 123 0.39 30.91 -35.89
C ARG A 123 0.21 32.05 -36.89
N ASP A 124 0.47 31.76 -38.15
CA ASP A 124 0.16 32.63 -39.28
C ASP A 124 -1.35 32.64 -39.57
N ASP A 125 -1.80 33.52 -40.46
CA ASP A 125 -3.19 33.61 -40.93
C ASP A 125 -3.70 32.28 -41.53
N HIS A 126 -2.79 31.46 -42.05
CA HIS A 126 -3.06 30.10 -42.56
C HIS A 126 -3.00 28.99 -41.49
N GLN A 127 -2.99 29.34 -40.20
CA GLN A 127 -2.83 28.43 -39.05
C GLN A 127 -1.53 27.61 -39.03
N VAL A 128 -0.55 27.96 -39.86
CA VAL A 128 0.79 27.35 -39.83
C VAL A 128 1.56 27.91 -38.63
N ALA A 129 2.23 27.04 -37.88
CA ALA A 129 3.02 27.44 -36.72
C ALA A 129 4.30 28.18 -37.15
N LEU A 130 4.40 29.47 -36.85
CA LEU A 130 5.57 30.30 -37.15
C LEU A 130 6.63 30.19 -36.04
N LEU A 131 6.20 30.24 -34.78
CA LEU A 131 7.08 30.21 -33.61
C LEU A 131 6.44 29.39 -32.48
N ILE A 132 7.24 28.54 -31.82
CA ILE A 132 6.79 27.71 -30.69
C ILE A 132 7.73 27.88 -29.51
N TYR A 133 7.21 28.42 -28.41
CA TYR A 133 7.89 28.51 -27.11
C TYR A 133 7.30 27.50 -26.14
N GLY A 134 8.13 26.63 -25.57
CA GLY A 134 7.66 25.48 -24.81
C GLY A 134 8.79 24.55 -24.34
N ILE A 135 8.42 23.29 -24.11
CA ILE A 135 9.34 22.21 -23.72
C ILE A 135 9.63 21.38 -24.96
N ASP A 136 10.88 21.37 -25.39
CA ASP A 136 11.34 20.63 -26.55
C ASP A 136 11.80 19.22 -26.17
N LEU A 137 11.17 18.22 -26.79
CA LEU A 137 11.48 16.79 -26.60
C LEU A 137 12.39 16.24 -27.70
N THR A 138 12.80 17.06 -28.67
CA THR A 138 13.72 16.67 -29.74
C THR A 138 14.99 15.98 -29.21
N PRO A 139 15.65 16.46 -28.13
CA PRO A 139 16.83 15.80 -27.58
C PRO A 139 16.56 14.35 -27.14
N LEU A 140 15.39 14.06 -26.58
CA LEU A 140 15.00 12.71 -26.16
C LEU A 140 15.05 11.73 -27.33
N PHE A 141 14.45 12.12 -28.47
CA PHE A 141 14.41 11.26 -29.66
C PHE A 141 15.77 11.14 -30.36
N HIS A 142 16.63 12.16 -30.26
CA HIS A 142 17.99 12.09 -30.80
C HIS A 142 18.85 11.05 -30.08
N ILE A 143 18.67 10.89 -28.77
CA ILE A 143 19.41 9.91 -27.98
C ILE A 143 18.77 8.51 -27.99
N GLN A 144 17.75 8.27 -28.81
CA GLN A 144 17.02 7.00 -28.82
C GLN A 144 17.93 5.79 -29.01
N SER A 145 18.83 5.80 -29.99
CA SER A 145 19.76 4.68 -30.24
C SER A 145 20.69 4.40 -29.06
N HIS A 146 21.14 5.46 -28.38
CA HIS A 146 21.94 5.33 -27.16
C HIS A 146 21.11 4.74 -26.00
N LEU A 147 19.84 5.14 -25.87
CA LEU A 147 18.92 4.56 -24.90
C LEU A 147 18.61 3.10 -25.19
N GLU A 148 18.52 2.70 -26.46
CA GLU A 148 18.33 1.30 -26.88
C GLU A 148 19.52 0.43 -26.45
N ALA A 149 20.75 0.87 -26.73
CA ALA A 149 21.97 0.19 -26.30
C ALA A 149 22.02 0.07 -24.76
N LEU A 150 21.80 1.19 -24.06
CA LEU A 150 21.80 1.20 -22.59
C LEU A 150 20.69 0.30 -22.00
N ALA A 151 19.54 0.20 -22.67
CA ALA A 151 18.44 -0.65 -22.23
C ALA A 151 18.75 -2.14 -22.43
N GLU A 152 19.52 -2.49 -23.46
CA GLU A 152 20.02 -3.85 -23.64
C GLU A 152 21.02 -4.21 -22.53
N ASP A 153 21.98 -3.33 -22.22
CA ASP A 153 22.91 -3.52 -21.11
C ASP A 153 22.18 -3.68 -19.76
N CYS A 154 21.17 -2.84 -19.49
CA CYS A 154 20.34 -2.95 -18.30
C CYS A 154 19.57 -4.29 -18.23
N ARG A 155 19.11 -4.79 -19.38
CA ARG A 155 18.42 -6.09 -19.46
C ARG A 155 19.39 -7.24 -19.22
N HIS A 156 20.56 -7.23 -19.85
CA HIS A 156 21.63 -8.20 -19.61
C HIS A 156 22.03 -8.24 -18.14
N GLU A 157 22.22 -7.08 -17.52
CA GLU A 157 22.58 -6.98 -16.10
C GLU A 157 21.49 -7.55 -15.19
N THR A 158 20.22 -7.25 -15.48
CA THR A 158 19.08 -7.79 -14.71
C THR A 158 19.02 -9.33 -14.81
N VAL A 159 19.26 -9.87 -16.00
CA VAL A 159 19.33 -11.32 -16.22
C VAL A 159 20.53 -11.93 -15.49
N ARG A 160 21.72 -11.31 -15.58
CA ARG A 160 22.94 -11.74 -14.88
C ARG A 160 22.72 -11.82 -13.38
N ILE A 161 22.17 -10.77 -12.77
CA ILE A 161 21.80 -10.75 -11.35
C ILE A 161 20.83 -11.88 -11.01
N LYS A 162 19.80 -12.10 -11.84
CA LYS A 162 18.81 -13.17 -11.62
C LYS A 162 19.46 -14.56 -11.65
N VAL A 163 20.35 -14.81 -12.61
CA VAL A 163 21.10 -16.06 -12.74
C VAL A 163 22.03 -16.25 -11.54
N LEU A 164 22.88 -15.27 -11.21
CA LEU A 164 23.80 -15.33 -10.07
C LEU A 164 23.07 -15.63 -8.75
N ARG A 165 21.95 -14.94 -8.50
CA ARG A 165 21.12 -15.20 -7.30
C ARG A 165 20.49 -16.60 -7.30
N SER A 166 20.28 -17.20 -8.47
CA SER A 166 19.74 -18.55 -8.58
C SER A 166 20.84 -19.59 -8.37
N LEU A 167 22.05 -19.34 -8.87
CA LEU A 167 23.24 -20.15 -8.59
C LEU A 167 23.60 -20.14 -7.11
N ILE A 168 23.63 -18.96 -6.46
CA ILE A 168 23.87 -18.87 -5.01
C ILE A 168 22.82 -19.69 -4.24
N ARG A 169 21.54 -19.64 -4.65
CA ARG A 169 20.49 -20.45 -4.03
C ARG A 169 20.71 -21.95 -4.22
N ASP A 170 21.14 -22.37 -5.39
CA ASP A 170 21.43 -23.77 -5.71
C ASP A 170 22.61 -24.30 -4.88
N VAL A 171 23.69 -23.54 -4.77
CA VAL A 171 24.85 -23.89 -3.94
C VAL A 171 24.45 -24.01 -2.46
N LEU A 172 23.71 -23.04 -1.94
CA LEU A 172 23.23 -23.07 -0.55
C LEU A 172 22.29 -24.25 -0.27
N PHE A 173 21.62 -24.78 -1.29
CA PHE A 173 20.73 -25.93 -1.16
C PHE A 173 21.47 -27.27 -1.22
N LYS A 174 22.46 -27.38 -2.14
CA LYS A 174 23.23 -28.61 -2.35
C LYS A 174 24.32 -28.84 -1.31
N THR A 175 24.87 -27.76 -0.76
CA THR A 175 26.01 -27.81 0.15
C THR A 175 25.54 -27.88 1.60
N PRO A 176 26.02 -28.82 2.43
CA PRO A 176 25.62 -28.89 3.81
C PRO A 176 26.18 -27.69 4.61
N PRO A 177 25.48 -27.19 5.65
CA PRO A 177 25.84 -25.93 6.34
C PRO A 177 27.23 -25.90 6.98
N HIS A 178 27.81 -27.07 7.32
CA HIS A 178 29.10 -27.18 7.99
C HIS A 178 30.30 -26.95 7.05
N GLU A 179 30.12 -27.11 5.75
CA GLU A 179 31.20 -26.88 4.76
C GLU A 179 31.35 -25.39 4.41
N ILE A 180 30.25 -24.63 4.47
CA ILE A 180 30.19 -23.21 4.06
C ILE A 180 29.90 -22.26 5.21
N THR A 181 30.16 -22.65 6.46
CA THR A 181 29.75 -21.91 7.67
C THR A 181 30.24 -20.46 7.69
N CYS A 182 31.45 -20.18 7.17
CA CYS A 182 32.02 -18.84 7.15
C CYS A 182 31.28 -17.87 6.21
N ILE A 183 30.77 -18.35 5.07
CA ILE A 183 30.20 -17.53 4.01
C ILE A 183 28.68 -17.64 3.89
N GLN A 184 28.07 -18.67 4.47
CA GLN A 184 26.64 -18.95 4.40
C GLN A 184 25.78 -17.74 4.80
N ASN A 185 26.11 -17.07 5.90
CA ASN A 185 25.38 -15.90 6.38
C ASN A 185 25.46 -14.72 5.40
N GLU A 186 26.63 -14.50 4.79
CA GLU A 186 26.85 -13.43 3.81
C GLU A 186 26.07 -13.73 2.52
N ALA A 187 26.12 -14.98 2.03
CA ALA A 187 25.36 -15.44 0.87
C ALA A 187 23.84 -15.29 1.07
N GLN A 188 23.31 -15.69 2.23
CA GLN A 188 21.89 -15.51 2.55
C GLN A 188 21.50 -14.03 2.65
N ARG A 189 22.36 -13.17 3.22
CA ARG A 189 22.14 -11.72 3.28
C ARG A 189 22.16 -11.11 1.88
N ALA A 190 23.05 -11.56 1.01
CA ALA A 190 23.14 -11.10 -0.37
C ALA A 190 21.85 -11.40 -1.16
N LEU A 191 21.23 -12.55 -0.90
CA LEU A 191 19.91 -12.90 -1.45
C LEU A 191 18.76 -12.03 -0.91
N ARG A 192 18.95 -11.16 0.09
CA ARG A 192 17.89 -10.26 0.59
C ARG A 192 18.15 -8.79 0.26
N ARG A 193 19.38 -8.43 -0.08
CA ARG A 193 19.80 -7.05 -0.40
C ARG A 193 19.76 -6.79 -1.90
N VAL A 194 19.75 -5.51 -2.27
CA VAL A 194 20.00 -5.05 -3.64
C VAL A 194 21.52 -4.93 -3.80
N LEU A 195 22.14 -5.89 -4.49
CA LEU A 195 23.57 -5.90 -4.83
C LEU A 195 23.77 -5.88 -6.34
N ASP A 196 24.94 -5.40 -6.74
CA ASP A 196 25.41 -5.42 -8.13
C ASP A 196 25.86 -6.83 -8.55
N SER A 197 25.90 -7.12 -9.86
CA SER A 197 26.34 -8.43 -10.35
C SER A 197 27.77 -8.77 -9.93
N SER A 198 28.67 -7.78 -9.90
CA SER A 198 30.06 -7.94 -9.46
C SER A 198 30.17 -8.50 -8.04
N GLN A 199 29.40 -7.95 -7.11
CA GLN A 199 29.36 -8.37 -5.71
C GLN A 199 28.76 -9.77 -5.56
N LEU A 200 27.68 -10.06 -6.30
CA LEU A 200 27.07 -11.39 -6.32
C LEU A 200 28.02 -12.46 -6.89
N GLN A 201 28.80 -12.09 -7.91
CA GLN A 201 29.82 -12.97 -8.48
C GLN A 201 30.97 -13.24 -7.51
N GLN A 202 31.43 -12.23 -6.75
CA GLN A 202 32.41 -12.45 -5.68
C GLN A 202 31.91 -13.44 -4.63
N ILE A 203 30.67 -13.28 -4.17
CA ILE A 203 30.07 -14.19 -3.20
C ILE A 203 29.94 -15.61 -3.75
N LEU A 204 29.59 -15.74 -5.04
CA LEU A 204 29.55 -17.04 -5.71
C LEU A 204 30.95 -17.69 -5.76
N SER A 205 32.00 -16.93 -6.12
CA SER A 205 33.37 -17.46 -6.14
C SER A 205 33.87 -17.87 -4.74
N GLN A 206 33.49 -17.14 -3.69
CA GLN A 206 33.83 -17.52 -2.31
C GLN A 206 33.09 -18.79 -1.86
N LEU A 207 31.86 -19.00 -2.35
CA LEU A 207 31.12 -20.24 -2.12
C LEU A 207 31.75 -21.43 -2.86
N GLU A 208 32.21 -21.23 -4.10
CA GLU A 208 32.93 -22.23 -4.90
C GLU A 208 34.25 -22.65 -4.24
N GLU A 209 34.99 -21.69 -3.69
CA GLU A 209 36.25 -21.96 -2.99
C GLU A 209 36.02 -22.74 -1.68
N ALA A 210 34.95 -22.41 -0.94
CA ALA A 210 34.61 -23.10 0.30
C ALA A 210 34.05 -24.51 0.08
N ALA A 211 33.33 -24.75 -1.02
CA ALA A 211 32.83 -26.05 -1.41
C ALA A 211 32.85 -26.20 -2.94
N PRO A 212 33.75 -27.02 -3.50
CA PRO A 212 33.83 -27.26 -4.95
C PRO A 212 32.68 -28.16 -5.40
N VAL A 213 31.45 -27.66 -5.30
CA VAL A 213 30.26 -28.26 -5.89
C VAL A 213 30.27 -27.98 -7.40
N MET A 214 29.83 -28.92 -8.25
CA MET A 214 29.62 -28.64 -9.67
C MET A 214 28.52 -27.58 -9.84
N ILE A 215 28.94 -26.33 -9.93
CA ILE A 215 28.08 -25.22 -10.34
C ILE A 215 28.02 -25.23 -11.87
N PRO A 216 26.81 -25.16 -12.48
CA PRO A 216 26.70 -24.96 -13.91
C PRO A 216 27.48 -23.71 -14.31
N GLN A 217 28.47 -23.86 -15.20
CA GLN A 217 29.31 -22.74 -15.63
C GLN A 217 28.44 -21.65 -16.25
N PHE A 218 28.54 -20.45 -15.69
CA PHE A 218 27.94 -19.25 -16.27
C PHE A 218 28.80 -18.82 -17.46
N THR A 219 28.35 -19.10 -18.68
CA THR A 219 28.93 -18.48 -19.89
C THR A 219 28.22 -17.15 -20.12
N ASP A 220 28.97 -16.05 -20.29
CA ASP A 220 28.43 -14.70 -20.56
C ASP A 220 27.50 -14.63 -21.80
N ASN A 221 27.52 -15.67 -22.65
CA ASN A 221 26.65 -15.84 -23.81
C ASN A 221 25.24 -16.32 -23.43
N VAL A 222 24.44 -15.45 -22.80
CA VAL A 222 23.01 -15.69 -22.58
C VAL A 222 22.28 -15.61 -23.92
N THR A 223 22.21 -16.74 -24.63
CA THR A 223 21.27 -16.92 -25.74
C THR A 223 19.92 -17.33 -25.16
N LEU A 224 18.87 -16.59 -25.49
CA LEU A 224 17.51 -16.78 -24.98
C LEU A 224 16.76 -17.84 -25.81
N PRO A 225 16.40 -19.00 -25.24
CA PRO A 225 15.18 -19.66 -25.65
C PRO A 225 14.30 -19.89 -24.41
N THR A 226 13.59 -18.86 -23.98
CA THR A 226 12.54 -19.02 -22.96
C THR A 226 11.24 -18.45 -23.48
N THR A 227 10.45 -19.31 -24.12
CA THR A 227 9.13 -19.02 -24.68
C THR A 227 8.03 -18.91 -23.61
N HIS A 228 8.34 -19.15 -22.33
CA HIS A 228 7.39 -18.96 -21.24
C HIS A 228 7.95 -18.05 -20.16
N LEU A 229 7.40 -16.83 -20.09
CA LEU A 229 7.49 -15.98 -18.91
C LEU A 229 6.66 -16.64 -17.81
N SER A 230 7.28 -17.45 -16.95
CA SER A 230 6.69 -17.72 -15.64
C SER A 230 6.86 -16.44 -14.81
N VAL A 231 5.88 -15.55 -14.91
CA VAL A 231 5.69 -14.49 -13.92
C VAL A 231 5.39 -15.21 -12.60
N SER A 232 6.43 -15.43 -11.80
CA SER A 232 6.23 -15.58 -10.36
C SER A 232 6.00 -14.16 -9.86
N ASP A 233 4.73 -13.76 -9.82
CA ASP A 233 4.33 -12.58 -9.08
C ASP A 233 4.95 -12.71 -7.68
N GLY A 234 5.74 -11.72 -7.28
CA GLY A 234 6.42 -11.75 -6.00
C GLY A 234 5.37 -11.80 -4.90
N GLN A 235 5.10 -12.97 -4.34
CA GLN A 235 4.20 -13.11 -3.19
C GLN A 235 4.67 -12.35 -1.94
N ASN A 236 5.86 -11.73 -1.99
CA ASN A 236 6.44 -10.96 -0.91
C ASN A 236 6.42 -9.43 -1.11
N ASP A 237 5.69 -8.90 -2.10
CA ASP A 237 5.48 -7.44 -2.22
C ASP A 237 4.25 -6.93 -1.45
N ARG A 238 3.56 -7.82 -0.73
CA ARG A 238 2.65 -7.43 0.33
C ARG A 238 3.23 -7.92 1.64
N HIS A 239 3.85 -7.00 2.39
CA HIS A 239 3.71 -7.12 3.83
C HIS A 239 2.19 -7.12 4.09
N ILE A 240 1.60 -8.29 4.32
CA ILE A 240 0.30 -8.38 4.98
C ILE A 240 0.60 -7.98 6.42
N GLN A 241 0.79 -6.68 6.61
CA GLN A 241 0.64 -6.10 7.91
C GLN A 241 -0.87 -6.15 8.15
N SER A 242 -1.33 -7.21 8.80
CA SER A 242 -2.61 -7.17 9.52
C SER A 242 -2.44 -6.27 10.75
N SER A 243 -1.92 -5.06 10.57
CA SER A 243 -2.27 -3.97 11.46
C SER A 243 -3.70 -3.64 11.07
N TYR A 244 -4.65 -3.99 11.93
CA TYR A 244 -5.84 -3.18 12.06
C TYR A 244 -5.34 -1.76 12.33
N LYS A 245 -5.17 -0.97 11.25
CA LYS A 245 -4.99 0.46 11.37
C LYS A 245 -6.35 0.95 11.82
N ASP A 246 -6.48 1.10 13.12
CA ASP A 246 -7.53 1.93 13.68
C ASP A 246 -7.41 3.27 12.97
N ASN A 247 -8.41 3.58 12.14
CA ASN A 247 -8.71 4.95 11.78
C ASN A 247 -9.20 5.63 13.06
N LEU A 248 -8.26 5.99 13.92
CA LEU A 248 -8.45 7.00 14.93
C LEU A 248 -8.43 8.35 14.21
N GLU A 249 -9.48 8.64 13.45
CA GLU A 249 -9.89 10.02 13.22
C GLU A 249 -10.45 10.53 14.56
N SER A 250 -9.54 10.80 15.49
CA SER A 250 -9.79 11.76 16.55
C SER A 250 -9.79 13.12 15.89
N GLU A 251 -10.94 13.81 15.92
CA GLU A 251 -10.99 15.25 15.75
C GLU A 251 -9.86 15.87 16.58
N ARG A 252 -9.01 16.67 15.92
CA ARG A 252 -7.99 17.48 16.59
C ARG A 252 -8.72 18.40 17.56
N ALA A 253 -8.48 18.21 18.85
CA ALA A 253 -8.72 19.25 19.83
C ALA A 253 -7.69 20.36 19.56
N GLU A 254 -8.17 21.52 19.12
CA GLU A 254 -7.40 22.75 19.14
C GLU A 254 -7.00 23.03 20.59
N SER A 255 -5.72 22.84 20.88
CA SER A 255 -5.08 23.26 22.11
C SER A 255 -4.82 24.75 22.03
N GLU A 256 -5.79 25.58 22.41
CA GLU A 256 -5.48 26.93 22.90
C GLU A 256 -5.03 26.82 24.36
N THR A 257 -3.74 27.11 24.53
CA THR A 257 -3.05 27.10 25.81
C THR A 257 -3.10 28.52 26.35
N LEU A 258 -3.94 28.79 27.36
CA LEU A 258 -3.77 29.91 28.27
C LEU A 258 -4.01 29.45 29.72
N CYS A 259 -3.13 29.92 30.60
CA CYS A 259 -2.79 29.47 31.95
C CYS A 259 -3.91 29.38 33.02
N ASN A 260 -3.85 28.29 33.80
CA ASN A 260 -3.90 28.14 35.30
C ASN A 260 -5.03 28.77 36.15
N PRO A 261 -5.24 28.33 37.43
CA PRO A 261 -4.75 27.12 38.13
C PRO A 261 -5.85 26.33 38.91
N ALA A 262 -5.41 25.22 39.51
CA ALA A 262 -5.97 24.56 40.69
C ALA A 262 -7.27 23.73 40.56
N ARG A 263 -7.11 22.39 40.44
CA ARG A 263 -7.72 21.50 41.44
C ARG A 263 -7.03 20.14 41.53
N ALA A 264 -7.03 19.66 42.76
CA ALA A 264 -6.22 18.60 43.31
C ALA A 264 -6.43 17.21 42.70
N LYS A 265 -5.36 16.42 42.78
CA LYS A 265 -5.36 14.95 42.78
C LYS A 265 -6.39 14.43 43.79
N LYS A 266 -7.32 13.57 43.36
CA LYS A 266 -7.91 12.53 44.20
C LYS A 266 -8.07 11.25 43.40
N SER A 267 -7.30 10.25 43.83
CA SER A 267 -7.50 8.85 43.54
C SER A 267 -8.71 8.31 44.31
N ALA A 268 -9.34 7.29 43.72
CA ALA A 268 -10.18 6.25 44.32
C ALA A 268 -11.68 6.54 44.57
N ASN A 269 -12.44 5.51 44.17
CA ASN A 269 -13.84 5.13 44.37
C ASN A 269 -14.94 5.67 43.45
N VAL A 270 -15.62 4.66 42.89
CA VAL A 270 -16.86 4.60 42.10
C VAL A 270 -17.98 5.31 42.84
N ASP A 271 -18.80 6.13 42.17
CA ASP A 271 -20.17 6.42 42.63
C ASP A 271 -21.07 6.91 41.49
N HIS A 272 -22.32 6.47 41.55
CA HIS A 272 -23.41 6.49 40.57
C HIS A 272 -24.07 7.86 40.29
N ALA A 273 -23.34 8.96 40.26
CA ALA A 273 -23.99 10.25 40.52
C ALA A 273 -24.69 10.98 39.36
N ASP A 274 -24.58 10.55 38.08
CA ASP A 274 -25.01 11.42 36.96
C ASP A 274 -26.08 10.84 36.01
N ILE A 275 -26.55 9.61 36.21
CA ILE A 275 -27.60 9.02 35.35
C ILE A 275 -28.62 8.21 36.15
N THR A 276 -29.90 8.52 35.98
CA THR A 276 -31.00 7.76 36.59
C THR A 276 -31.41 6.57 35.71
N VAL A 277 -32.12 5.59 36.29
CA VAL A 277 -32.67 4.43 35.53
C VAL A 277 -33.58 4.91 34.40
N ASP A 278 -34.42 5.91 34.67
CA ASP A 278 -35.32 6.52 33.69
C ASP A 278 -34.53 7.20 32.56
N GLU A 279 -33.50 7.99 32.89
CA GLU A 279 -32.66 8.65 31.88
C GLU A 279 -31.92 7.62 31.01
N CYS A 280 -31.43 6.53 31.60
CA CYS A 280 -30.80 5.43 30.87
C CYS A 280 -31.76 4.80 29.85
N MET A 281 -33.01 4.56 30.23
CA MET A 281 -34.01 3.93 29.35
C MET A 281 -34.58 4.90 28.30
N ASP A 282 -34.63 6.20 28.58
CA ASP A 282 -34.98 7.22 27.59
C ASP A 282 -33.92 7.38 26.50
N LEU A 283 -32.65 7.21 26.90
CA LEU A 283 -31.51 7.21 26.01
C LEU A 283 -31.44 5.92 25.19
N ALA A 284 -31.50 4.74 25.81
CA ALA A 284 -31.43 3.44 25.12
C ALA A 284 -32.80 2.97 24.60
N ARG A 285 -33.33 3.68 23.59
CA ARG A 285 -34.68 3.43 23.04
C ARG A 285 -34.86 2.00 22.53
N THR A 286 -33.87 1.48 21.81
CA THR A 286 -33.91 0.12 21.24
C THR A 286 -34.00 -0.93 22.36
N ALA A 287 -33.22 -0.75 23.42
CA ALA A 287 -33.27 -1.66 24.57
C ALA A 287 -34.60 -1.56 25.32
N ARG A 288 -35.21 -0.37 25.38
CA ARG A 288 -36.54 -0.17 25.99
C ARG A 288 -37.65 -0.87 25.24
N GLU A 289 -37.62 -0.87 23.91
CA GLU A 289 -38.64 -1.52 23.07
C GLU A 289 -38.56 -3.05 23.14
N ILE A 290 -37.35 -3.60 23.30
CA ILE A 290 -37.13 -5.06 23.39
C ILE A 290 -37.38 -5.58 24.82
N ALA A 291 -37.39 -4.71 25.83
CA ALA A 291 -37.52 -5.12 27.23
C ALA A 291 -38.89 -5.76 27.52
N PRO A 292 -38.93 -6.97 28.11
CA PRO A 292 -40.20 -7.64 28.46
C PRO A 292 -40.96 -6.90 29.57
N LYS A 293 -40.25 -6.16 30.42
CA LYS A 293 -40.76 -5.31 31.48
C LYS A 293 -39.91 -4.05 31.56
N GLN A 294 -40.53 -2.89 31.78
CA GLN A 294 -39.80 -1.65 31.95
C GLN A 294 -38.98 -1.70 33.26
N PRO A 295 -37.64 -1.53 33.19
CA PRO A 295 -36.79 -1.49 34.36
C PRO A 295 -37.16 -0.32 35.28
N ARG A 296 -37.37 -0.60 36.57
CA ARG A 296 -37.66 0.44 37.58
C ARG A 296 -36.51 0.64 38.57
N CYS A 297 -35.62 -0.34 38.67
CA CYS A 297 -34.42 -0.27 39.49
C CYS A 297 -33.18 -0.69 38.69
N TRP A 298 -32.01 -0.54 39.31
CA TRP A 298 -30.73 -0.89 38.68
C TRP A 298 -30.54 -2.39 38.51
N GLU A 299 -31.13 -3.20 39.38
CA GLU A 299 -31.13 -4.65 39.27
C GLU A 299 -31.88 -5.09 38.01
N ASP A 300 -33.05 -4.50 37.73
CA ASP A 300 -33.81 -4.75 36.51
C ASP A 300 -32.98 -4.41 35.24
N LEU A 301 -32.14 -3.36 35.29
CA LEU A 301 -31.26 -3.00 34.18
C LEU A 301 -30.14 -4.02 33.96
N ILE A 302 -29.57 -4.56 35.04
CA ILE A 302 -28.54 -5.59 34.98
C ILE A 302 -29.14 -6.87 34.37
N ASP A 303 -30.33 -7.27 34.81
CA ASP A 303 -31.04 -8.43 34.29
C ASP A 303 -31.41 -8.26 32.81
N LEU A 304 -31.89 -7.07 32.43
CA LEU A 304 -32.15 -6.74 31.03
C LEU A 304 -30.88 -6.82 30.19
N SER A 305 -29.76 -6.25 30.67
CA SER A 305 -28.50 -6.28 29.94
C SER A 305 -27.98 -7.71 29.74
N THR A 306 -28.13 -8.57 30.75
CA THR A 306 -27.75 -9.98 30.69
C THR A 306 -28.60 -10.74 29.67
N THR A 307 -29.89 -10.40 29.59
CA THR A 307 -30.82 -11.00 28.63
C THR A 307 -30.53 -10.56 27.19
N LEU A 308 -30.14 -9.30 26.98
CA LEU A 308 -29.86 -8.73 25.66
C LEU A 308 -28.46 -9.06 25.13
N ALA A 309 -27.49 -9.31 25.99
CA ALA A 309 -26.10 -9.51 25.58
C ALA A 309 -25.91 -10.66 24.56
N PRO A 310 -26.55 -11.85 24.71
CA PRO A 310 -26.47 -12.90 23.68
C PRO A 310 -27.10 -12.49 22.34
N ALA A 311 -28.15 -11.65 22.36
CA ALA A 311 -28.85 -11.23 21.15
C ALA A 311 -27.98 -10.32 20.25
N ILE A 312 -27.05 -9.58 20.85
CA ILE A 312 -26.03 -8.80 20.13
C ILE A 312 -24.72 -9.58 19.91
N GLY A 313 -24.70 -10.89 20.17
CA GLY A 313 -23.54 -11.76 19.91
C GLY A 313 -22.42 -11.67 20.94
N LEU A 314 -22.70 -11.18 22.16
CA LEU A 314 -21.71 -11.19 23.23
C LEU A 314 -21.63 -12.56 23.90
N GLN A 315 -20.41 -13.08 24.03
CA GLN A 315 -20.15 -14.34 24.73
C GLN A 315 -20.07 -14.14 26.25
N GLY A 316 -20.48 -15.16 27.01
CA GLY A 316 -20.48 -15.11 28.48
C GLY A 316 -19.09 -14.88 29.09
N THR A 317 -18.02 -15.32 28.43
CA THR A 317 -16.62 -15.08 28.83
C THR A 317 -16.26 -13.59 28.83
N VAL A 318 -16.64 -12.89 27.75
CA VAL A 318 -16.36 -11.45 27.57
C VAL A 318 -17.21 -10.60 28.51
N ILE A 319 -18.46 -10.99 28.74
CA ILE A 319 -19.33 -10.34 29.72
C ILE A 319 -18.76 -10.49 31.13
N HIS A 320 -18.31 -11.69 31.50
CA HIS A 320 -17.71 -11.92 32.81
C HIS A 320 -16.43 -11.10 33.03
N GLU A 321 -15.58 -11.00 32.00
CA GLU A 321 -14.40 -10.14 32.04
C GLU A 321 -14.79 -8.65 32.15
N ALA A 322 -15.84 -8.23 31.45
CA ALA A 322 -16.38 -6.88 31.53
C ALA A 322 -16.93 -6.55 32.93
N GLU A 323 -17.73 -7.44 33.53
CA GLU A 323 -18.22 -7.28 34.89
C GLU A 323 -17.09 -7.18 35.92
N LYS A 324 -16.04 -7.97 35.76
CA LYS A 324 -14.87 -7.95 36.66
C LYS A 324 -14.16 -6.60 36.68
N HIS A 325 -14.08 -5.91 35.54
CA HIS A 325 -13.30 -4.67 35.40
C HIS A 325 -14.13 -3.38 35.38
N LEU A 326 -15.37 -3.43 34.88
CA LEU A 326 -16.30 -2.29 34.80
C LEU A 326 -17.30 -2.28 35.96
N GLY A 327 -17.48 -3.40 36.65
CA GLY A 327 -18.55 -3.63 37.63
C GLY A 327 -19.87 -3.97 36.95
N LYS A 328 -20.82 -4.56 37.72
CA LYS A 328 -22.12 -5.00 37.19
C LYS A 328 -22.90 -3.89 36.51
N HIS A 329 -22.97 -2.72 37.14
CA HIS A 329 -23.66 -1.56 36.57
C HIS A 329 -22.95 -0.97 35.35
N GLY A 330 -21.62 -0.91 35.35
CA GLY A 330 -20.85 -0.43 34.20
C GLY A 330 -20.97 -1.35 33.00
N CYS A 331 -21.01 -2.66 33.25
CA CYS A 331 -21.29 -3.67 32.24
C CYS A 331 -22.71 -3.51 31.67
N ALA A 332 -23.72 -3.33 32.52
CA ALA A 332 -25.09 -3.11 32.08
C ALA A 332 -25.22 -1.87 31.16
N LEU A 333 -24.61 -0.74 31.55
CA LEU A 333 -24.57 0.46 30.71
C LEU A 333 -23.84 0.21 29.37
N ALA A 334 -22.70 -0.49 29.39
CA ALA A 334 -21.96 -0.80 28.17
C ALA A 334 -22.80 -1.65 27.20
N VAL A 335 -23.48 -2.68 27.71
CA VAL A 335 -24.33 -3.56 26.90
C VAL A 335 -25.53 -2.80 26.34
N LEU A 336 -26.25 -2.02 27.15
CA LEU A 336 -27.38 -1.22 26.68
C LEU A 336 -26.96 -0.19 25.62
N GLY A 337 -25.80 0.44 25.80
CA GLY A 337 -25.23 1.35 24.80
C GLY A 337 -24.83 0.63 23.51
N LEU A 338 -24.32 -0.60 23.60
CA LEU A 338 -24.00 -1.44 22.44
C LEU A 338 -25.25 -1.87 21.67
N VAL A 339 -26.35 -2.18 22.37
CA VAL A 339 -27.64 -2.48 21.73
C VAL A 339 -28.13 -1.29 20.90
N GLU A 340 -28.07 -0.07 21.46
CA GLU A 340 -28.46 1.15 20.74
C GLU A 340 -27.50 1.49 19.58
N ALA A 341 -26.22 1.17 19.73
CA ALA A 341 -25.20 1.40 18.71
C ALA A 341 -24.97 0.21 17.77
N PHE A 342 -25.80 -0.84 17.81
CA PHE A 342 -25.55 -2.11 17.14
C PHE A 342 -25.38 -1.95 15.62
N SER A 343 -26.15 -1.06 15.00
CA SER A 343 -26.04 -0.76 13.56
C SER A 343 -24.74 -0.06 13.15
N ARG A 344 -24.06 0.60 14.10
CA ARG A 344 -22.81 1.34 13.87
C ARG A 344 -21.57 0.53 14.21
N ILE A 345 -21.70 -0.45 15.11
CA ILE A 345 -20.58 -1.24 15.62
C ILE A 345 -20.56 -2.58 14.93
N ARG A 346 -19.55 -2.79 14.08
CA ARG A 346 -19.42 -3.99 13.25
C ARG A 346 -19.14 -5.26 14.06
N ASN A 347 -18.46 -5.13 15.21
CA ASN A 347 -18.15 -6.24 16.11
C ASN A 347 -18.29 -5.78 17.58
N PRO A 348 -19.41 -6.11 18.25
CA PRO A 348 -19.70 -5.65 19.62
C PRO A 348 -18.81 -6.33 20.67
N GLU A 349 -18.41 -7.58 20.45
CA GLU A 349 -17.51 -8.32 21.36
C GLU A 349 -16.15 -7.65 21.44
N ALA A 350 -15.54 -7.39 20.28
CA ALA A 350 -14.25 -6.69 20.21
C ALA A 350 -14.32 -5.28 20.81
N TYR A 351 -15.45 -4.59 20.63
CA TYR A 351 -15.66 -3.27 21.21
C TYR A 351 -15.74 -3.32 22.74
N LEU A 352 -16.47 -4.28 23.31
CA LEU A 352 -16.56 -4.46 24.76
C LEU A 352 -15.20 -4.80 25.36
N SER A 353 -14.43 -5.71 24.74
CA SER A 353 -13.06 -6.00 25.16
C SER A 353 -12.16 -4.75 25.11
N ALA A 354 -12.29 -3.91 24.09
CA ALA A 354 -11.55 -2.66 23.99
C ALA A 354 -11.91 -1.66 25.11
N LEU A 355 -13.20 -1.59 25.51
CA LEU A 355 -13.63 -0.78 26.66
C LEU A 355 -13.02 -1.27 27.96
N VAL A 356 -12.97 -2.59 28.17
CA VAL A 356 -12.31 -3.21 29.33
C VAL A 356 -10.82 -2.86 29.36
N GLN A 357 -10.13 -3.01 28.23
CA GLN A 357 -8.71 -2.66 28.11
C GLN A 357 -8.46 -1.17 28.37
N ARG A 358 -9.35 -0.29 27.92
CA ARG A 358 -9.29 1.15 28.19
C ARG A 358 -9.48 1.46 29.67
N ARG A 359 -10.46 0.82 30.32
CA ARG A 359 -10.70 0.95 31.77
C ARG A 359 -9.46 0.58 32.58
N ILE A 360 -8.74 -0.48 32.18
CA ILE A 360 -7.51 -0.94 32.84
C ILE A 360 -6.36 0.06 32.66
N LYS A 361 -6.16 0.60 31.44
CA LYS A 361 -4.98 1.43 31.12
C LYS A 361 -5.10 2.90 31.52
N GLN A 362 -6.26 3.52 31.29
CA GLN A 362 -6.41 4.98 31.32
C GLN A 362 -7.54 5.46 32.24
N GLY A 363 -8.29 4.53 32.86
CA GLY A 363 -9.57 4.83 33.48
C GLY A 363 -10.65 5.13 32.44
N LEU A 364 -11.92 4.91 32.80
CA LEU A 364 -13.06 5.12 31.91
C LEU A 364 -14.26 5.63 32.70
N ASP A 365 -14.80 6.78 32.31
CA ASP A 365 -16.10 7.24 32.82
C ASP A 365 -17.23 6.49 32.10
N LEU A 366 -17.97 5.68 32.87
CA LEU A 366 -19.01 4.78 32.39
C LEU A 366 -20.23 5.55 31.86
N VAL A 367 -20.62 6.64 32.52
CA VAL A 367 -21.78 7.44 32.11
C VAL A 367 -21.47 8.20 30.84
N ARG A 368 -20.28 8.80 30.74
CA ARG A 368 -19.82 9.47 29.53
C ARG A 368 -19.69 8.50 28.34
N MET A 369 -19.18 7.29 28.59
CA MET A 369 -19.11 6.22 27.59
C MET A 369 -20.52 5.84 27.09
N PHE A 370 -21.46 5.60 28.00
CA PHE A 370 -22.84 5.25 27.64
C PHE A 370 -23.51 6.36 26.80
N ARG A 371 -23.44 7.61 27.26
CA ARG A 371 -23.98 8.76 26.50
C ARG A 371 -23.34 8.90 25.11
N SER A 372 -22.05 8.56 24.97
CA SER A 372 -21.38 8.55 23.66
C SER A 372 -21.89 7.46 22.73
N LEU A 373 -22.20 6.28 23.26
CA LEU A 373 -22.72 5.16 22.48
C LEU A 373 -24.14 5.45 22.00
N VAL A 374 -24.98 6.04 22.85
CA VAL A 374 -26.38 6.30 22.52
C VAL A 374 -26.58 7.48 21.57
N ARG A 375 -25.67 8.47 21.54
CA ARG A 375 -25.81 9.63 20.64
C ARG A 375 -25.85 9.17 19.17
N PRO A 376 -26.84 9.55 18.35
CA PRO A 376 -26.84 9.25 16.92
C PRO A 376 -25.63 9.93 16.25
N GLY A 377 -24.97 9.22 15.33
CA GLY A 377 -23.89 9.82 14.54
C GLY A 377 -24.44 11.00 13.72
N ARG A 378 -23.69 12.11 13.65
CA ARG A 378 -24.04 13.21 12.72
C ARG A 378 -24.18 12.62 11.31
N PRO A 379 -25.29 12.87 10.58
CA PRO A 379 -25.35 12.49 9.18
C PRO A 379 -24.23 13.21 8.44
N THR A 380 -23.30 12.46 7.87
CA THR A 380 -22.31 13.00 6.93
C THR A 380 -23.10 13.58 5.75
N ALA A 381 -22.99 14.89 5.55
CA ALA A 381 -23.64 15.58 4.45
C ALA A 381 -23.24 14.91 3.13
N ALA A 382 -24.19 14.24 2.49
CA ALA A 382 -24.03 13.75 1.13
C ALA A 382 -23.97 14.99 0.23
N PHE A 383 -22.81 15.20 -0.39
CA PHE A 383 -22.66 16.11 -1.52
C PHE A 383 -23.58 15.60 -2.64
N VAL A 384 -24.56 16.42 -3.02
CA VAL A 384 -25.25 16.37 -4.31
C VAL A 384 -24.61 17.40 -5.23
#